data_AF-A0A5A7NUX7-F1
#
_entry.id   AF-A0A5A7NUX7-F1
#
_cell.length_a   1.000
_cell.length_b   1.000
_cell.length_c   1.000
_cell.angle_alpha   90.00
_cell.angle_beta   90.00
_cell.angle_gamma   90.00
#
_symmetry.space_group_name_H-M   'P 1'
#
loop_
_entity.id
_entity.type
_entity.pdbx_description
1 polymer ?
#
loop_
_entity_poly.entity_id
_entity_poly.type
_entity_poly.pdbx_seq_one_letter_code
_entity_poly.pdbx_strand_id
1 'polypeptide(L)'
;MDQEPTPARPAAPGHLPAGSTSVTPTAVAKVAAVAASAVRGVHALGTGAPRAFGALREAVAHGAVPGVAAEVGTTQAAVDIVLTAEFGRPLYDLADDVRAAVHDAVEHQTGLQVIEVNVEVADVHVPGLHAEHPAAEQP
;
A
#
# COMPACT_ATOMS: atom_id res chain seq x y z
N MET A 1 -39.16 -42.18 -21.56
CA MET A 1 -37.88 -42.41 -20.84
C MET A 1 -36.92 -41.47 -21.52
N ASP A 2 -36.98 -40.20 -21.13
CA ASP A 2 -36.29 -39.11 -21.79
C ASP A 2 -35.20 -38.66 -20.83
N GLN A 3 -33.98 -39.11 -21.10
CA GLN A 3 -32.81 -38.72 -20.34
C GLN A 3 -32.20 -37.52 -21.08
N GLU A 4 -32.40 -36.32 -20.54
CA GLU A 4 -31.70 -35.13 -21.01
C GLU A 4 -30.18 -35.31 -20.87
N PRO A 5 -29.38 -34.92 -21.88
CA PRO A 5 -27.94 -34.96 -21.78
C PRO A 5 -27.45 -33.85 -20.83
N THR A 6 -26.81 -34.24 -19.73
CA THR A 6 -26.14 -33.32 -18.79
C THR A 6 -25.12 -32.45 -19.53
N PRO A 7 -25.11 -31.11 -19.35
CA PRO A 7 -24.08 -30.27 -19.95
C PRO A 7 -22.71 -30.58 -19.35
N ALA A 8 -21.74 -30.87 -20.21
CA ALA A 8 -20.35 -31.09 -19.83
C ALA A 8 -19.79 -29.83 -19.15
N ARG A 9 -19.22 -30.02 -17.96
CA ARG A 9 -18.56 -28.97 -17.18
C ARG A 9 -17.39 -28.39 -18.01
N PRO A 10 -17.25 -27.06 -18.17
CA PRO A 10 -16.12 -26.50 -18.89
C PRO A 10 -14.81 -26.93 -18.20
N ALA A 11 -13.89 -27.49 -19.00
CA ALA A 11 -12.57 -27.90 -18.54
C ALA A 11 -11.83 -26.69 -17.95
N ALA A 12 -11.24 -26.87 -16.77
CA ALA A 12 -10.39 -25.88 -16.14
C ALA A 12 -9.23 -25.50 -17.09
N PRO A 13 -8.79 -24.23 -17.12
CA PRO A 13 -7.69 -23.82 -17.99
C PRO A 13 -6.44 -24.64 -17.69
N GLY A 14 -5.89 -25.25 -18.74
CA GLY A 14 -4.70 -26.09 -18.67
C GLY A 14 -3.49 -25.34 -18.13
N HIS A 15 -2.65 -26.06 -17.39
CA HIS A 15 -1.35 -25.59 -16.92
C HIS A 15 -0.53 -25.06 -18.11
N LEU A 16 -0.32 -23.75 -18.13
CA LEU A 16 0.48 -23.05 -19.13
C LEU A 16 1.95 -23.53 -19.05
N PRO A 17 2.75 -23.38 -20.14
CA PRO A 17 4.12 -23.88 -20.22
C PRO A 17 4.98 -23.43 -19.03
N ALA A 18 5.94 -24.28 -18.65
CA ALA A 18 6.84 -24.03 -17.52
C ALA A 18 7.51 -22.65 -17.63
N GLY A 19 7.30 -21.81 -16.63
CA GLY A 19 7.87 -20.47 -16.49
C GLY A 19 7.99 -20.10 -15.00
N SER A 20 8.75 -19.05 -14.69
CA SER A 20 8.83 -18.51 -13.33
C SER A 20 8.23 -17.11 -13.29
N THR A 21 7.46 -16.83 -12.24
CA THR A 21 6.92 -15.50 -11.96
C THR A 21 7.61 -14.99 -10.70
N SER A 22 8.07 -13.74 -10.74
CA SER A 22 8.62 -13.06 -9.58
C SER A 22 7.95 -11.70 -9.44
N VAL A 23 7.69 -11.29 -8.20
CA VAL A 23 7.05 -10.02 -7.88
C VAL A 23 8.13 -9.07 -7.42
N THR A 24 8.24 -7.91 -8.07
CA THR A 24 9.27 -6.93 -7.70
C THR A 24 8.89 -6.24 -6.39
N PRO A 25 9.86 -5.78 -5.59
CA PRO A 25 9.55 -5.03 -4.37
C PRO A 25 8.70 -3.79 -4.66
N THR A 26 8.93 -3.13 -5.81
CA THR A 26 8.07 -2.04 -6.29
C THR A 26 6.61 -2.44 -6.50
N ALA A 27 6.33 -3.65 -6.99
CA ALA A 27 4.96 -4.13 -7.15
C ALA A 27 4.30 -4.39 -5.80
N VAL A 28 5.03 -5.01 -4.85
CA VAL A 28 4.54 -5.22 -3.47
C VAL A 28 4.26 -3.89 -2.78
N ALA A 29 5.17 -2.92 -2.90
CA ALA A 29 4.99 -1.58 -2.33
C ALA A 29 3.74 -0.88 -2.87
N LYS A 30 3.39 -1.08 -4.16
CA LYS A 30 2.16 -0.52 -4.75
C LYS A 30 0.91 -1.16 -4.17
N VAL A 31 0.90 -2.49 -4.03
CA VAL A 31 -0.22 -3.22 -3.39
C VAL A 31 -0.42 -2.72 -1.96
N ALA A 32 0.67 -2.67 -1.19
CA ALA A 32 0.66 -2.19 0.19
C ALA A 32 0.17 -0.73 0.29
N ALA A 33 0.62 0.16 -0.59
CA ALA A 33 0.18 1.55 -0.57
C ALA A 33 -1.31 1.70 -0.88
N VAL A 34 -1.84 0.94 -1.85
CA VAL A 34 -3.28 0.94 -2.14
C VAL A 34 -4.06 0.46 -0.92
N ALA A 35 -3.64 -0.65 -0.30
CA ALA A 35 -4.29 -1.21 0.88
C ALA A 35 -4.26 -0.24 2.07
N ALA A 36 -3.08 0.32 2.38
CA ALA A 36 -2.91 1.28 3.47
C ALA A 36 -3.75 2.54 3.26
N SER A 37 -3.75 3.12 2.05
CA SER A 37 -4.53 4.32 1.72
C SER A 37 -6.05 4.12 1.78
N ALA A 38 -6.53 2.87 1.69
CA ALA A 38 -7.94 2.54 1.80
C ALA A 38 -8.44 2.46 3.26
N VAL A 39 -7.52 2.42 4.23
CA VAL A 39 -7.89 2.37 5.66
C VAL A 39 -8.39 3.74 6.11
N ARG A 40 -9.59 3.76 6.71
CA ARG A 40 -10.19 4.99 7.24
C ARG A 40 -9.32 5.59 8.35
N GLY A 41 -8.99 6.87 8.21
CA GLY A 41 -8.10 7.58 9.13
C GLY A 41 -6.67 7.69 8.63
N VAL A 42 -6.33 7.12 7.46
CA VAL A 42 -5.10 7.46 6.74
C VAL A 42 -5.36 8.69 5.88
N HIS A 43 -4.62 9.77 6.14
CA HIS A 43 -4.71 11.01 5.36
C HIS A 43 -3.80 10.97 4.13
N ALA A 44 -2.55 10.55 4.33
CA ALA A 44 -1.53 10.46 3.29
C ALA A 44 -0.47 9.40 3.65
N LEU A 45 0.25 8.94 2.63
CA LEU A 45 1.44 8.11 2.79
C LEU A 45 2.70 8.95 2.57
N GLY A 46 3.70 8.75 3.40
CA GLY A 46 4.97 9.46 3.41
C GLY A 46 4.91 10.77 4.21
N THR A 47 6.05 11.44 4.27
CA THR A 47 6.18 12.72 4.99
C THR A 47 5.80 13.86 4.04
N GLY A 48 4.59 14.39 4.21
CA GLY A 48 3.98 15.44 3.38
C GLY A 48 4.61 16.83 3.51
N ALA A 49 5.93 16.98 3.47
CA ALA A 49 6.55 18.30 3.45
C ALA A 49 6.51 18.92 2.03
N PRO A 50 5.94 20.12 1.83
CA PRO A 50 5.93 20.80 0.53
C PRO A 50 7.33 21.08 -0.04
N ARG A 51 8.35 21.12 0.84
CA ARG A 51 9.77 21.33 0.46
C ARG A 51 10.46 20.06 -0.05
N ALA A 52 9.87 18.88 0.12
CA ALA A 52 10.44 17.60 -0.31
C ALA A 52 10.08 17.19 -1.75
N PHE A 53 9.31 18.03 -2.46
CA PHE A 53 8.78 17.73 -3.80
C PHE A 53 9.88 17.35 -4.82
N GLY A 54 11.11 17.87 -4.68
CA GLY A 54 12.25 17.52 -5.55
C GLY A 54 12.74 16.09 -5.35
N ALA A 55 13.09 15.72 -4.12
CA ALA A 55 13.57 14.38 -3.78
C ALA A 55 12.47 13.31 -3.94
N LEU A 56 11.21 13.67 -3.64
CA LEU A 56 10.08 12.79 -3.84
C LEU A 56 9.82 12.50 -5.32
N ARG A 57 9.91 13.51 -6.20
CA ARG A 57 9.77 13.29 -7.65
C ARG A 57 10.89 12.42 -8.20
N GLU A 58 12.11 12.58 -7.72
CA GLU A 58 13.21 11.70 -8.12
C GLU A 58 12.96 10.26 -7.65
N ALA A 59 12.58 10.03 -6.38
CA ALA A 59 12.26 8.70 -5.88
C ALA A 59 11.09 8.04 -6.65
N VAL A 60 10.04 8.82 -6.95
CA VAL A 60 8.89 8.36 -7.75
C VAL A 60 9.29 8.06 -9.20
N ALA A 61 10.20 8.85 -9.80
CA ALA A 61 10.75 8.58 -11.13
C ALA A 61 11.54 7.26 -11.18
N HIS A 62 12.10 6.82 -10.05
CA HIS A 62 12.75 5.51 -9.89
C HIS A 62 11.78 4.41 -9.40
N GLY A 63 10.47 4.66 -9.43
CA GLY A 63 9.44 3.68 -9.07
C GLY A 63 9.21 3.50 -7.57
N ALA A 64 9.76 4.37 -6.71
CA ALA A 64 9.46 4.35 -5.29
C ALA A 64 8.02 4.82 -5.03
N VAL A 65 7.34 4.16 -4.10
CA VAL A 65 6.01 4.55 -3.65
C VAL A 65 6.17 5.46 -2.44
N PRO A 66 5.63 6.70 -2.45
CA PRO A 66 5.76 7.61 -1.32
C PRO A 66 5.32 6.96 -0.01
N GLY A 67 6.23 6.93 0.97
CA GLY A 67 5.95 6.39 2.30
C GLY A 67 5.79 4.88 2.39
N VAL A 68 6.07 4.12 1.34
CA VAL A 68 6.00 2.65 1.40
C VAL A 68 7.26 2.04 0.80
N ALA A 69 7.98 1.29 1.62
CA ALA A 69 9.09 0.46 1.20
C ALA A 69 8.69 -1.02 1.37
N ALA A 70 9.16 -1.85 0.45
CA ALA A 70 8.97 -3.29 0.56
C ALA A 70 10.26 -3.99 0.19
N GLU A 71 10.57 -5.03 0.95
CA GLU A 71 11.65 -5.96 0.67
C GLU A 71 11.04 -7.32 0.35
N VAL A 72 11.55 -7.99 -0.68
CA VAL A 72 11.05 -9.30 -1.10
C VAL A 72 12.19 -10.30 -1.16
N GLY A 73 11.94 -11.46 -0.54
CA GLY A 73 12.73 -12.66 -0.73
C GLY A 73 12.15 -13.54 -1.85
N THR A 74 12.49 -14.82 -1.82
CA THR A 74 11.93 -15.79 -2.80
C THR A 74 10.45 -16.07 -2.54
N THR A 75 10.04 -16.08 -1.27
CA THR A 75 8.67 -16.41 -0.85
C THR A 75 8.12 -15.45 0.20
N GLN A 76 8.93 -14.50 0.67
CA GLN A 76 8.64 -13.66 1.83
C GLN A 76 8.62 -12.18 1.44
N ALA A 77 7.85 -11.39 2.18
CA ALA A 77 7.81 -9.95 2.05
C ALA A 77 7.85 -9.26 3.43
N ALA A 78 8.60 -8.17 3.52
CA ALA A 78 8.56 -7.21 4.62
C ALA A 78 8.11 -5.86 4.06
N VAL A 79 7.29 -5.13 4.82
CA VAL A 79 6.73 -3.84 4.37
C VAL A 79 6.89 -2.80 5.47
N ASP A 80 7.50 -1.67 5.13
CA ASP A 80 7.60 -0.50 6.00
C ASP A 80 6.72 0.62 5.44
N ILE A 81 5.89 1.20 6.30
CA ILE A 81 4.91 2.21 5.95
C ILE A 81 5.10 3.42 6.84
N VAL A 82 5.21 4.58 6.22
CA VAL A 82 5.18 5.89 6.88
C VAL A 82 3.90 6.59 6.45
N LEU A 83 3.11 7.09 7.38
CA LEU A 83 1.83 7.72 7.08
C LEU A 83 1.54 8.97 7.91
N THR A 84 0.66 9.82 7.39
CA THR A 84 -0.03 10.88 8.13
C THR A 84 -1.43 10.40 8.47
N ALA A 85 -1.77 10.41 9.76
CA ALA A 85 -3.09 10.02 10.25
C ALA A 85 -4.08 11.20 10.21
N GLU A 86 -5.37 10.95 10.10
CA GLU A 86 -6.41 11.93 10.37
C GLU A 86 -6.64 12.03 11.88
N PHE A 87 -6.83 13.26 12.38
CA PHE A 87 -7.19 13.48 13.78
C PHE A 87 -8.54 12.86 14.13
N GLY A 88 -8.65 12.30 15.33
CA GLY A 88 -9.91 11.81 15.91
C GLY A 88 -10.01 10.29 16.08
N ARG A 89 -8.93 9.54 15.80
CA ARG A 89 -8.83 8.09 16.07
C ARG A 89 -7.56 7.78 16.87
N PRO A 90 -7.57 6.78 17.78
CA PRO A 90 -6.35 6.28 18.41
C PRO A 90 -5.35 5.78 17.35
N LEU A 91 -4.10 6.25 17.43
CA LEU A 91 -3.09 5.96 16.40
C LEU A 91 -2.65 4.49 16.39
N TYR A 92 -2.65 3.83 17.53
CA TYR A 92 -2.32 2.40 17.61
C TYR A 92 -3.39 1.54 16.92
N ASP A 93 -4.67 1.83 17.14
CA ASP A 93 -5.78 1.15 16.45
C ASP A 93 -5.70 1.36 14.94
N LEU A 94 -5.40 2.59 14.49
CA LEU A 94 -5.17 2.88 13.07
C LEU A 94 -4.01 2.06 12.51
N ALA A 95 -2.89 1.98 13.24
CA ALA A 95 -1.72 1.21 12.80
C ALA A 95 -2.02 -0.29 12.73
N ASP A 96 -2.83 -0.83 13.66
CA ASP A 96 -3.29 -2.22 13.62
C ASP A 96 -4.19 -2.48 12.39
N ASP A 97 -5.14 -1.58 12.12
CA ASP A 97 -6.01 -1.66 10.95
C ASP A 97 -5.18 -1.63 9.63
N VAL A 98 -4.18 -0.75 9.55
CA VAL A 98 -3.26 -0.67 8.41
C VAL A 98 -2.43 -1.94 8.26
N ARG A 99 -1.84 -2.45 9.35
CA ARG A 99 -1.08 -3.72 9.33
C ARG A 99 -1.93 -4.86 8.80
N ALA A 100 -3.15 -5.02 9.31
CA ALA A 100 -4.04 -6.09 8.89
C ALA A 100 -4.42 -5.98 7.41
N ALA A 101 -4.78 -4.77 6.94
CA ALA A 101 -5.17 -4.55 5.55
C ALA A 101 -4.01 -4.81 4.57
N VAL A 102 -2.80 -4.39 4.91
CA VAL A 102 -1.62 -4.58 4.08
C VAL A 102 -1.20 -6.04 4.04
N HIS A 103 -1.22 -6.72 5.19
CA HIS A 103 -0.91 -8.14 5.29
C HIS A 103 -1.84 -8.95 4.36
N ASP A 104 -3.15 -8.76 4.50
CA ASP A 104 -4.16 -9.45 3.67
C ASP A 104 -3.96 -9.16 2.18
N ALA A 105 -3.81 -7.89 1.81
CA ALA A 105 -3.67 -7.49 0.41
C ALA A 105 -2.40 -8.05 -0.24
N VAL A 106 -1.26 -8.00 0.46
CA VAL A 106 0.02 -8.49 -0.09
C VAL A 106 -0.03 -10.00 -0.26
N GLU A 107 -0.48 -10.75 0.75
CA GLU A 107 -0.57 -12.21 0.63
C GLU A 107 -1.55 -12.63 -0.47
N HIS A 108 -2.73 -12.01 -0.51
CA HIS A 108 -3.77 -12.38 -1.47
C HIS A 108 -3.43 -12.00 -2.92
N GLN A 109 -2.80 -10.84 -3.14
CA GLN A 109 -2.53 -10.35 -4.50
C GLN A 109 -1.19 -10.82 -5.07
N THR A 110 -0.21 -11.14 -4.21
CA THR A 110 1.15 -11.49 -4.65
C THR A 110 1.52 -12.94 -4.41
N GLY A 111 0.84 -13.63 -3.48
CA GLY A 111 1.18 -14.98 -3.05
C GLY A 111 2.45 -15.07 -2.18
N LEU A 112 3.06 -13.94 -1.83
CA LEU A 112 4.17 -13.88 -0.89
C LEU A 112 3.66 -14.02 0.56
N GLN A 113 4.48 -14.58 1.44
CA GLN A 113 4.22 -14.65 2.88
C GLN A 113 4.72 -13.37 3.54
N VAL A 114 3.83 -12.65 4.20
CA VAL A 114 4.23 -11.41 4.89
C VAL A 114 4.84 -11.78 6.23
N ILE A 115 6.10 -11.41 6.46
CA ILE A 115 6.79 -11.68 7.72
C ILE A 115 6.60 -10.55 8.74
N GLU A 116 6.55 -9.30 8.26
CA GLU A 116 6.35 -8.12 9.09
C GLU A 116 5.75 -6.97 8.28
N VAL A 117 4.96 -6.15 8.99
CA VAL A 117 4.47 -4.86 8.49
C VAL A 117 4.72 -3.82 9.57
N ASN A 118 5.67 -2.93 9.33
CA ASN A 118 6.01 -1.84 10.23
C ASN A 118 5.26 -0.58 9.82
N VAL A 119 4.63 0.09 10.79
CA VAL A 119 3.85 1.30 10.54
C VAL A 119 4.35 2.41 11.43
N GLU A 120 4.87 3.46 10.81
CA GLU A 120 5.26 4.73 11.42
C GLU A 120 4.18 5.78 11.13
N VAL A 121 3.59 6.33 12.19
CA VAL A 121 2.71 7.50 12.09
C VAL A 121 3.56 8.75 12.26
N ALA A 122 3.95 9.37 11.14
CA ALA A 122 4.89 10.49 11.11
C ALA A 122 4.23 11.84 11.42
N ASP A 123 2.92 11.98 11.17
CA ASP A 123 2.19 13.22 11.42
C ASP A 123 0.68 12.97 11.62
N VAL A 124 -0.03 13.97 12.14
CA VAL A 124 -1.49 13.96 12.28
C VAL A 124 -2.09 15.18 11.60
N HIS A 125 -2.86 14.95 10.54
CA HIS A 125 -3.64 15.96 9.87
C HIS A 125 -4.83 16.38 10.73
N VAL A 126 -4.83 17.65 11.15
CA VAL A 126 -5.95 18.28 11.84
C VAL A 126 -6.60 19.30 10.90
N PRO A 127 -7.85 19.08 10.46
CA PRO A 127 -8.56 20.02 9.61
C PRO A 127 -8.62 21.42 10.23
N GLY A 128 -8.25 22.45 9.47
CA GLY A 128 -8.28 23.86 9.91
C GLY A 128 -7.10 24.30 10.77
N LEU A 129 -6.16 23.41 11.10
CA LEU A 129 -4.95 23.75 11.87
C LEU A 129 -3.80 24.25 10.97
N HIS A 130 -3.95 24.12 9.65
CA HIS A 130 -3.16 24.86 8.66
C HIS A 130 -3.81 26.23 8.41
N ALA A 131 -3.66 27.15 9.38
CA ALA A 131 -3.89 28.56 9.11
C ALA A 131 -2.80 29.04 8.15
N GLU A 132 -3.22 29.51 6.98
CA GLU A 132 -2.40 30.20 6.01
C GLU A 132 -1.55 31.27 6.74
N HIS A 133 -0.22 31.16 6.69
CA HIS A 133 0.56 32.38 6.80
C HIS A 133 0.39 33.09 5.46
N PRO A 134 -0.29 34.26 5.39
CA PRO A 134 -0.26 35.05 4.18
C PRO A 134 1.20 35.29 3.85
N ALA A 135 1.60 34.95 2.63
CA ALA A 135 2.91 35.29 2.11
C ALA A 135 3.10 36.79 2.35
N ALA A 136 4.01 37.15 3.25
CA ALA A 136 4.42 38.53 3.41
C ALA A 136 4.98 38.96 2.06
N GLU A 137 4.19 39.76 1.35
CA GLU A 137 4.64 40.59 0.24
C GLU A 137 5.85 41.37 0.77
N GLN A 138 7.03 41.06 0.23
CA GLN A 138 8.23 41.85 0.50
C GLN A 138 8.56 42.66 -0.75
N PRO A 139 8.85 43.97 -0.60
CA PRO A 139 8.92 44.95 -1.68
C PRO A 139 10.08 44.77 -2.65
#